data_AF-A0A951HEQ9-F1
#
_entry.id   AF-A0A951HEQ9-F1
#
_cell.length_a   1.000
_cell.length_b   1.000
_cell.length_c   1.000
_cell.angle_alpha   90.00
_cell.angle_beta   90.00
_cell.angle_gamma   90.00
#
_symmetry.space_group_name_H-M   'P 1'
#
loop_
_entity.id
_entity.type
_entity.pdbx_description
1 polymer ?
#
loop_
_entity_poly.entity_id
_entity_poly.type
_entity_poly.pdbx_seq_one_letter_code
_entity_poly.pdbx_strand_id
1 'polypeptide(L)'
;MSEPLNIDQYLSAFNESSRRTMGTMNLLLIASVVVFCAYWNVRPNGWTASRIEIAESALKWYGWDAKTRAQLSAAEQKQFDDSKRFASMFGLTSKDLIENEIKTQTARYRDHTFIKIPIFNVDIDVSDLSMLGGFTFVNILIMLRLSLARELSNLTVAFREAQERQQVEAVYDLLSMRQVFTVPPQKGFSPGRFWTKLHRALLLLPLGLQFFVFLNDWQTKEYGWAISPANTLTQLIAGATFLALIGVLTFFCFRTWLLYEAEWAHQALNLGEQPDHGTDDAL
;
A
#
# COMPACT_ATOMS: atom_id res chain seq x y z
N MET A 1 -42.83 -9.11 -32.44
CA MET A 1 -42.62 -8.84 -31.00
C MET A 1 -41.29 -9.48 -30.63
N SER A 2 -40.27 -8.68 -30.34
CA SER A 2 -39.01 -9.19 -29.80
C SER A 2 -39.22 -9.60 -28.34
N GLU A 3 -38.72 -10.76 -27.93
CA GLU A 3 -38.74 -11.17 -26.52
C GLU A 3 -38.10 -10.09 -25.63
N PRO A 4 -38.67 -9.78 -24.45
CA PRO A 4 -38.09 -8.80 -23.54
C PRO A 4 -36.66 -9.21 -23.15
N LEU A 5 -35.77 -8.22 -23.03
CA LEU A 5 -34.39 -8.47 -22.60
C LEU A 5 -34.41 -9.17 -21.26
N ASN A 6 -33.69 -10.29 -21.14
CA ASN A 6 -33.45 -10.90 -19.84
C ASN A 6 -32.39 -10.07 -19.10
N ILE A 7 -32.80 -8.90 -18.61
CA ILE A 7 -31.96 -7.93 -17.89
C ILE A 7 -31.25 -8.59 -16.71
N ASP A 8 -31.90 -9.56 -16.06
CA ASP A 8 -31.34 -10.27 -14.91
C ASP A 8 -30.04 -11.01 -15.23
N GLN A 9 -29.91 -11.57 -16.43
CA GLN A 9 -28.67 -12.24 -16.85
C GLN A 9 -27.49 -11.26 -16.96
N TYR A 10 -27.71 -10.10 -17.59
CA TYR A 10 -26.68 -9.07 -17.73
C TYR A 10 -26.31 -8.44 -16.39
N LEU A 11 -27.32 -8.15 -15.56
CA LEU A 11 -27.12 -7.62 -14.21
C LEU A 11 -26.37 -8.61 -13.32
N SER A 12 -26.66 -9.91 -13.43
CA SER A 12 -25.96 -10.96 -12.70
C SER A 12 -24.49 -11.06 -13.14
N ALA A 13 -24.24 -11.07 -14.45
CA ALA A 13 -22.88 -11.11 -15.00
C ALA A 13 -22.06 -9.88 -14.62
N PHE A 14 -22.65 -8.69 -14.66
CA PHE A 14 -22.02 -7.45 -14.21
C PHE A 14 -21.72 -7.48 -12.71
N ASN A 15 -22.68 -7.90 -11.88
CA ASN A 15 -22.52 -7.98 -10.43
C ASN A 15 -21.38 -8.93 -10.02
N GLU A 16 -21.31 -10.10 -10.65
CA GLU A 16 -20.23 -11.05 -10.38
C GLU A 16 -18.86 -10.48 -10.81
N SER A 17 -18.80 -9.70 -11.88
CA SER A 17 -17.57 -9.01 -12.30
C SER A 17 -17.16 -7.91 -11.32
N SER A 18 -18.09 -7.03 -10.95
CA SER A 18 -17.86 -5.95 -9.97
C SER A 18 -17.42 -6.52 -8.61
N ARG A 19 -18.04 -7.61 -8.15
CA ARG A 19 -17.64 -8.31 -6.91
C ARG A 19 -16.19 -8.81 -6.96
N ARG A 20 -15.71 -9.30 -8.11
CA ARG A 20 -14.33 -9.75 -8.29
C ARG A 20 -13.34 -8.59 -8.29
N THR A 21 -13.67 -7.50 -8.98
CA THR A 21 -12.87 -6.27 -8.93
C THR A 21 -12.77 -5.76 -7.48
N MET A 22 -13.87 -5.79 -6.73
CA MET A 22 -13.91 -5.40 -5.32
C MET A 22 -13.09 -6.31 -4.41
N GLY A 23 -13.25 -7.61 -4.54
CA GLY A 23 -12.43 -8.56 -3.80
C GLY A 23 -10.94 -8.35 -4.06
N THR A 24 -10.56 -8.11 -5.33
CA THR A 24 -9.17 -7.89 -5.72
C THR A 24 -8.63 -6.56 -5.19
N MET A 25 -9.43 -5.49 -5.21
CA MET A 25 -9.03 -4.20 -4.67
C MET A 25 -8.89 -4.24 -3.14
N ASN A 26 -9.80 -4.91 -2.43
CA ASN A 26 -9.69 -5.11 -0.99
C ASN A 26 -8.42 -5.90 -0.65
N LEU A 27 -8.11 -6.94 -1.43
CA LEU A 27 -6.87 -7.70 -1.28
C LEU A 27 -5.64 -6.80 -1.51
N LEU A 28 -5.67 -5.91 -2.51
CA LEU A 28 -4.61 -4.95 -2.77
C LEU A 28 -4.39 -4.01 -1.57
N LEU A 29 -5.47 -3.50 -0.97
CA LEU A 29 -5.42 -2.63 0.20
C LEU A 29 -4.86 -3.35 1.42
N ILE A 30 -5.33 -4.57 1.70
CA ILE A 30 -4.83 -5.39 2.82
C ILE A 30 -3.35 -5.69 2.64
N ALA A 31 -2.95 -6.17 1.47
CA ALA A 31 -1.55 -6.46 1.16
C ALA A 31 -0.68 -5.21 1.33
N SER A 32 -1.19 -4.06 0.91
CA SER A 32 -0.50 -2.79 1.05
C SER A 32 -0.31 -2.36 2.50
N VAL A 33 -1.34 -2.47 3.34
CA VAL A 33 -1.23 -2.18 4.77
C VAL A 33 -0.22 -3.13 5.44
N VAL A 34 -0.25 -4.42 5.11
CA VAL A 34 0.70 -5.41 5.65
C VAL A 34 2.13 -5.06 5.26
N VAL A 35 2.40 -4.79 3.97
CA VAL A 35 3.73 -4.41 3.49
C VAL A 35 4.18 -3.09 4.12
N PHE A 36 3.29 -2.10 4.25
CA PHE A 36 3.61 -0.84 4.91
C PHE A 36 3.99 -1.04 6.40
N CYS A 37 3.21 -1.83 7.14
CA CYS A 37 3.50 -2.13 8.54
C CYS A 37 4.82 -2.90 8.69
N ALA A 38 5.07 -3.88 7.82
CA ALA A 38 6.35 -4.61 7.78
C ALA A 38 7.53 -3.66 7.52
N TYR A 39 7.42 -2.81 6.51
CA TYR A 39 8.42 -1.80 6.20
C TYR A 39 8.68 -0.85 7.37
N TRP A 40 7.60 -0.31 7.94
CA TRP A 40 7.67 0.70 9.01
C TRP A 40 8.36 0.17 10.27
N ASN A 41 8.15 -1.11 10.59
CA ASN A 41 8.72 -1.73 11.78
C ASN A 41 10.23 -1.99 11.67
N VAL A 42 10.80 -2.01 10.47
CA VAL A 42 12.12 -2.59 10.24
C VAL A 42 13.11 -1.60 9.62
N ARG A 43 12.64 -0.39 9.26
CA ARG A 43 13.51 0.70 8.84
C ARG A 43 14.64 0.96 9.87
N PRO A 44 15.85 1.37 9.44
CA PRO A 44 16.98 1.62 10.34
C PRO A 44 16.69 2.65 11.44
N ASN A 45 15.90 3.67 11.12
CA ASN A 45 15.48 4.72 12.06
C ASN A 45 14.18 4.34 12.82
N GLY A 46 13.94 3.04 13.00
CA GLY A 46 12.82 2.50 13.75
C GLY A 46 13.03 2.64 15.25
N TRP A 47 11.94 2.71 16.02
CA TRP A 47 12.02 2.85 17.48
C TRP A 47 12.83 1.74 18.14
N THR A 48 12.78 0.51 17.62
CA THR A 48 13.53 -0.62 18.18
C THR A 48 15.03 -0.45 17.98
N ALA A 49 15.48 -0.06 16.78
CA ALA A 49 16.90 0.21 16.52
C ALA A 49 17.41 1.37 17.38
N SER A 50 16.68 2.48 17.45
CA SER A 50 17.04 3.61 18.31
C SER A 50 17.08 3.25 19.81
N ARG A 51 16.24 2.30 20.26
CA ARG A 51 16.27 1.79 21.65
C ARG A 51 17.52 0.94 21.93
N ILE A 52 18.00 0.18 20.95
CA ILE A 52 19.25 -0.56 21.09
C ILE A 52 20.41 0.44 21.13
N GLU A 53 20.47 1.38 20.19
CA GLU A 53 21.53 2.39 20.12
C GLU A 53 21.63 3.24 21.40
N ILE A 54 20.51 3.69 21.96
CA ILE A 54 20.49 4.47 23.21
C ILE A 54 20.89 3.62 24.42
N ALA A 55 20.57 2.32 24.43
CA ALA A 55 20.99 1.41 25.48
C ALA A 55 22.50 1.08 25.39
N GLU A 56 23.03 0.87 24.19
CA GLU A 56 24.46 0.73 23.93
C GLU A 56 25.23 2.00 24.34
N SER A 57 24.66 3.16 24.07
CA SER A 57 25.19 4.46 24.54
C SER A 57 25.19 4.55 26.06
N ALA A 58 24.13 4.09 26.72
CA ALA A 58 24.04 4.05 28.18
C ALA A 58 25.12 3.13 28.77
N LEU A 59 25.42 2.01 28.11
CA LEU A 59 26.50 1.11 28.50
C LEU A 59 27.88 1.76 28.29
N LYS A 60 28.10 2.40 27.14
CA LYS A 60 29.34 3.09 26.78
C LYS A 60 29.73 4.16 27.79
N TRP A 61 28.74 4.93 28.28
CA TRP A 61 28.96 6.04 29.22
C TRP A 61 28.41 5.77 30.62
N TYR A 62 28.30 4.50 30.99
CA TYR A 62 27.83 4.08 32.31
C TYR A 62 28.66 4.74 33.42
N GLY A 63 27.97 5.17 34.49
CA GLY A 63 28.53 6.02 35.55
C GLY A 63 28.20 7.50 35.37
N TRP A 64 27.83 7.92 34.15
CA TRP A 64 27.28 9.23 33.81
C TRP A 64 28.03 10.42 34.46
N ASP A 65 29.35 10.37 34.42
CA ASP A 65 30.19 11.36 35.08
C ASP A 65 30.27 12.67 34.27
N ALA A 66 30.35 13.78 34.98
CA ALA A 66 30.37 15.11 34.38
C ALA A 66 31.64 15.39 33.56
N LYS A 67 32.75 14.69 33.86
CA LYS A 67 34.04 14.89 33.17
C LYS A 67 33.99 14.28 31.77
N THR A 68 33.51 13.04 31.66
CA THR A 68 33.23 12.38 30.38
C THR A 68 32.32 13.26 29.54
N ARG A 69 31.18 13.73 30.10
CA ARG A 69 30.27 14.63 29.37
C ARG A 69 30.95 15.90 28.85
N ALA A 70 31.82 16.54 29.64
CA ALA A 70 32.51 17.76 29.23
C ALA A 70 33.52 17.56 28.08
N GLN A 71 33.99 16.33 27.87
CA GLN A 71 34.91 15.97 26.78
C GLN A 71 34.19 15.58 25.48
N LEU A 72 32.89 15.33 25.54
CA LEU A 72 32.08 14.93 24.38
C LEU A 72 31.75 16.12 23.49
N SER A 73 31.60 15.87 22.19
CA SER A 73 31.03 16.83 21.23
C SER A 73 29.58 17.17 21.59
N ALA A 74 29.02 18.26 21.06
CA ALA A 74 27.64 18.66 21.35
C ALA A 74 26.60 17.57 20.98
N ALA A 75 26.82 16.83 19.89
CA ALA A 75 25.96 15.72 19.47
C ALA A 75 26.06 14.53 20.44
N GLU A 76 27.27 14.17 20.87
CA GLU A 76 27.50 13.10 21.84
C GLU A 76 27.01 13.48 23.24
N GLN A 77 27.10 14.76 23.64
CA GLN A 77 26.52 15.24 24.90
C GLN A 77 25.01 15.03 24.93
N LYS A 78 24.32 15.32 23.82
CA LYS A 78 22.88 15.05 23.69
C LYS A 78 22.60 13.55 23.82
N GLN A 79 23.35 12.70 23.12
CA GLN A 79 23.17 11.25 23.19
C GLN A 79 23.49 10.70 24.60
N PHE A 80 24.49 11.26 25.27
CA PHE A 80 24.83 10.96 26.67
C PHE A 80 23.65 11.31 27.58
N ASP A 81 23.09 12.51 27.47
CA ASP A 81 21.95 12.96 28.29
C ASP A 81 20.69 12.11 28.02
N ASP A 82 20.42 11.80 26.76
CA ASP A 82 19.31 10.94 26.34
C ASP A 82 19.49 9.52 26.89
N SER A 83 20.70 8.95 26.81
CA SER A 83 21.01 7.61 27.35
C SER A 83 20.89 7.52 28.87
N LYS A 84 21.28 8.59 29.59
CA LYS A 84 21.07 8.72 31.04
C LYS A 84 19.59 8.75 31.39
N ARG A 85 18.80 9.55 30.66
CA ARG A 85 17.34 9.64 30.84
C ARG A 85 16.68 8.30 30.57
N PHE A 86 17.09 7.59 29.51
CA PHE A 86 16.63 6.26 29.18
C PHE A 86 16.90 5.28 30.34
N ALA A 87 18.15 5.17 30.78
CA ALA A 87 18.52 4.29 31.89
C ALA A 87 17.72 4.59 33.17
N SER A 88 17.53 5.88 33.49
CA SER A 88 16.71 6.29 34.64
C SER A 88 15.24 5.91 34.49
N MET A 89 14.67 6.00 33.27
CA MET A 89 13.26 5.67 33.01
C MET A 89 12.99 4.17 33.16
N PHE A 90 13.95 3.33 32.77
CA PHE A 90 13.83 1.87 32.82
C PHE A 90 14.43 1.26 34.10
N GLY A 91 14.91 2.07 35.04
CA GLY A 91 15.49 1.59 36.30
C GLY A 91 16.80 0.81 36.11
N LEU A 92 17.57 1.11 35.07
CA LEU A 92 18.83 0.44 34.74
C LEU A 92 19.96 1.00 35.61
N THR A 93 20.01 0.56 36.86
CA THR A 93 20.92 1.12 37.89
C THR A 93 22.32 0.49 37.90
N SER A 94 22.50 -0.65 37.23
CA SER A 94 23.78 -1.35 37.15
C SER A 94 24.17 -1.64 35.70
N LYS A 95 25.47 -1.84 35.47
CA LYS A 95 26.00 -2.23 34.17
C LYS A 95 25.36 -3.53 33.65
N ASP A 96 25.22 -4.52 34.53
CA ASP A 96 24.60 -5.82 34.18
C ASP A 96 23.15 -5.68 33.74
N LEU A 97 22.38 -4.76 34.35
CA LEU A 97 21.00 -4.49 33.93
C LEU A 97 20.94 -3.85 32.55
N ILE A 98 21.87 -2.93 32.24
CA ILE A 98 21.97 -2.32 30.89
C ILE A 98 22.35 -3.38 29.86
N GLU A 99 23.33 -4.24 30.15
CA GLU A 99 23.73 -5.33 29.25
C GLU A 99 22.58 -6.33 29.01
N ASN A 100 21.83 -6.68 30.04
CA ASN A 100 20.65 -7.54 29.92
C ASN A 100 19.53 -6.88 29.11
N GLU A 101 19.33 -5.57 29.25
CA GLU A 101 18.36 -4.82 28.43
C GLU A 101 18.78 -4.81 26.96
N ILE A 102 20.06 -4.55 26.64
CA ILE A 102 20.59 -4.63 25.28
C ILE A 102 20.36 -6.02 24.68
N LYS A 103 20.69 -7.09 25.44
CA LYS A 103 20.45 -8.48 25.00
C LYS A 103 18.97 -8.74 24.73
N THR A 104 18.09 -8.29 25.63
CA THR A 104 16.64 -8.46 25.51
C THR A 104 16.09 -7.71 24.30
N GLN A 105 16.49 -6.46 24.09
CA GLN A 105 16.06 -5.65 22.95
C GLN A 105 16.62 -6.19 21.63
N THR A 106 17.86 -6.68 21.62
CA THR A 106 18.47 -7.32 20.45
C THR A 106 17.75 -8.61 20.09
N ALA A 107 17.39 -9.44 21.07
CA ALA A 107 16.59 -10.64 20.84
C ALA A 107 15.20 -10.29 20.28
N ARG A 108 14.51 -9.30 20.85
CA ARG A 108 13.23 -8.80 20.33
C ARG A 108 13.37 -8.22 18.93
N TYR A 109 14.42 -7.46 18.66
CA TYR A 109 14.68 -6.90 17.34
C TYR A 109 14.83 -8.03 16.33
N ARG A 110 15.66 -9.03 16.64
CA ARG A 110 15.80 -10.22 15.80
C ARG A 110 14.46 -10.92 15.57
N ASP A 111 13.66 -11.12 16.61
CA ASP A 111 12.32 -11.73 16.49
C ASP A 111 11.35 -10.89 15.64
N HIS A 112 11.54 -9.57 15.56
CA HIS A 112 10.74 -8.66 14.74
C HIS A 112 11.28 -8.47 13.32
N THR A 113 12.57 -8.69 13.08
CA THR A 113 13.17 -8.69 11.74
C THR A 113 12.72 -9.90 10.92
N PHE A 114 12.25 -10.97 11.57
CA PHE A 114 11.66 -12.12 10.90
C PHE A 114 10.13 -12.09 10.99
N ILE A 115 9.47 -12.03 9.84
CA ILE A 115 8.03 -12.20 9.76
C ILE A 115 7.74 -13.70 9.77
N LYS A 116 7.22 -14.19 10.90
CA LYS A 116 6.82 -15.60 11.04
C LYS A 116 5.46 -15.81 10.38
N ILE A 117 5.39 -16.65 9.35
CA ILE A 117 4.10 -17.09 8.81
C ILE A 117 3.70 -18.39 9.51
N PRO A 118 2.74 -18.36 10.45
CA PRO A 118 2.47 -19.50 11.34
C PRO A 118 1.97 -20.74 10.59
N ILE A 119 1.33 -20.57 9.43
CA ILE A 119 0.78 -21.68 8.63
C ILE A 119 1.89 -22.51 7.97
N PHE A 120 2.96 -21.85 7.50
CA PHE A 120 4.03 -22.52 6.77
C PHE A 120 5.26 -22.81 7.62
N ASN A 121 5.32 -22.27 8.84
CA ASN A 121 6.50 -22.31 9.70
C ASN A 121 7.76 -21.81 8.96
N VAL A 122 7.58 -20.75 8.16
CA VAL A 122 8.65 -20.07 7.43
C VAL A 122 8.86 -18.70 8.07
N ASP A 123 10.12 -18.40 8.36
CA ASP A 123 10.58 -17.09 8.80
C ASP A 123 11.08 -16.33 7.57
N ILE A 124 10.46 -15.18 7.30
CA ILE A 124 10.85 -14.32 6.20
C ILE A 124 11.70 -13.18 6.75
N ASP A 125 12.92 -13.04 6.23
CA ASP A 125 13.74 -11.87 6.50
C ASP A 125 13.10 -10.65 5.84
N VAL A 126 13.05 -9.54 6.56
CA VAL A 126 12.54 -8.29 6.03
C VAL A 126 13.43 -7.73 4.91
N SER A 127 14.69 -8.17 4.79
CA SER A 127 15.48 -7.88 3.58
C SER A 127 14.81 -8.37 2.30
N ASP A 128 13.93 -9.38 2.39
CA ASP A 128 13.19 -9.93 1.26
C ASP A 128 11.84 -9.25 1.05
N LEU A 129 11.53 -8.20 1.81
CA LEU A 129 10.26 -7.47 1.72
C LEU A 129 10.06 -6.83 0.34
N SER A 130 11.12 -6.32 -0.29
CA SER A 130 11.03 -5.77 -1.66
C SER A 130 10.68 -6.84 -2.68
N MET A 131 11.20 -8.06 -2.53
CA MET A 131 10.89 -9.18 -3.41
C MET A 131 9.49 -9.73 -3.16
N LEU A 132 9.12 -10.01 -1.91
CA LEU A 132 7.84 -10.60 -1.56
C LEU A 132 6.67 -9.62 -1.71
N GLY A 133 6.86 -8.37 -1.29
CA GLY A 133 5.91 -7.29 -1.53
C GLY A 133 5.75 -7.04 -3.03
N GLY A 134 6.87 -6.95 -3.75
CA GLY A 134 6.88 -6.77 -5.20
C GLY A 134 6.14 -7.88 -5.95
N PHE A 135 6.44 -9.14 -5.65
CA PHE A 135 5.77 -10.31 -6.22
C PHE A 135 4.27 -10.31 -5.91
N THR A 136 3.89 -10.07 -4.65
CA THR A 136 2.48 -10.01 -4.23
C THR A 136 1.72 -8.93 -4.99
N PHE A 137 2.27 -7.72 -5.07
CA PHE A 137 1.64 -6.61 -5.79
C PHE A 137 1.51 -6.88 -7.29
N VAL A 138 2.53 -7.45 -7.94
CA VAL A 138 2.45 -7.84 -9.36
C VAL A 138 1.29 -8.81 -9.60
N ASN A 139 1.16 -9.87 -8.78
CA ASN A 139 0.09 -10.84 -8.93
C ASN A 139 -1.30 -10.21 -8.74
N ILE A 140 -1.49 -9.41 -7.69
CA ILE A 140 -2.77 -8.75 -7.42
C ILE A 140 -3.10 -7.74 -8.53
N LEU A 141 -2.12 -6.98 -9.03
CA LEU A 141 -2.33 -6.02 -10.12
C LEU A 141 -2.68 -6.72 -11.44
N ILE A 142 -2.10 -7.89 -11.74
CA ILE A 142 -2.52 -8.72 -12.89
C ILE A 142 -3.98 -9.16 -12.72
N MET A 143 -4.37 -9.65 -11.53
CA MET A 143 -5.75 -10.04 -11.25
C MET A 143 -6.71 -8.85 -11.38
N LEU A 144 -6.29 -7.68 -10.91
CA LEU A 144 -7.09 -6.45 -10.97
C LEU A 144 -7.24 -5.99 -12.42
N ARG A 145 -6.16 -6.03 -13.19
CA ARG A 145 -6.14 -5.72 -14.62
C ARG A 145 -7.14 -6.57 -15.40
N LEU A 146 -7.16 -7.87 -15.14
CA LEU A 146 -8.06 -8.82 -15.79
C LEU A 146 -9.52 -8.61 -15.34
N SER A 147 -9.74 -8.33 -14.06
CA SER A 147 -11.07 -8.04 -13.51
C SER A 147 -11.66 -6.77 -14.11
N LEU A 148 -10.89 -5.67 -14.14
CA LEU A 148 -11.29 -4.39 -14.74
C LEU A 148 -11.56 -4.53 -16.25
N ALA A 149 -10.73 -5.29 -16.98
CA ALA A 149 -10.94 -5.51 -18.41
C ALA A 149 -12.25 -6.27 -18.68
N ARG A 150 -12.56 -7.28 -17.86
CA ARG A 150 -13.82 -8.02 -17.96
C ARG A 150 -15.03 -7.17 -17.57
N GLU A 151 -14.90 -6.38 -16.52
CA GLU A 151 -15.97 -5.48 -16.06
C GLU A 151 -16.31 -4.44 -17.12
N LEU A 152 -15.29 -3.81 -17.73
CA LEU A 152 -15.46 -2.92 -18.87
C LEU A 152 -16.16 -3.61 -20.05
N SER A 153 -15.70 -4.81 -20.43
CA SER A 153 -16.33 -5.57 -21.52
C SER A 153 -17.80 -5.89 -21.24
N ASN A 154 -18.12 -6.29 -20.01
CA ASN A 154 -19.50 -6.60 -19.61
C ASN A 154 -20.37 -5.34 -19.61
N LEU A 155 -19.84 -4.21 -19.15
CA LEU A 155 -20.51 -2.92 -19.16
C LEU A 155 -20.85 -2.49 -20.60
N THR A 156 -19.86 -2.51 -21.50
CA THR A 156 -20.06 -2.14 -22.91
C THR A 156 -21.09 -3.04 -23.60
N VAL A 157 -21.07 -4.36 -23.34
CA VAL A 157 -22.08 -5.27 -23.89
C VAL A 157 -23.47 -4.96 -23.32
N ALA A 158 -23.58 -4.75 -21.99
CA ALA A 158 -24.87 -4.44 -21.37
C ALA A 158 -25.48 -3.14 -21.94
N PHE A 159 -24.68 -2.09 -22.13
CA PHE A 159 -25.16 -0.84 -22.72
C PHE A 159 -25.52 -0.96 -24.19
N ARG A 160 -24.73 -1.69 -24.99
CA ARG A 160 -25.05 -1.93 -26.40
C ARG A 160 -26.40 -2.64 -26.54
N GLU A 161 -26.61 -3.72 -25.79
CA GLU A 161 -27.87 -4.48 -25.80
C GLU A 161 -29.06 -3.63 -25.30
N ALA A 162 -28.83 -2.79 -24.28
CA ALA A 162 -29.83 -1.86 -23.79
C ALA A 162 -30.19 -0.80 -24.84
N GLN A 163 -29.21 -0.33 -25.62
CA GLN A 163 -29.42 0.64 -26.69
C GLN A 163 -30.23 0.06 -27.84
N GLU A 164 -29.90 -1.16 -28.29
CA GLU A 164 -30.65 -1.87 -29.34
C GLU A 164 -32.12 -2.07 -28.96
N ARG A 165 -32.42 -2.16 -27.67
CA ARG A 165 -33.77 -2.40 -27.14
C ARG A 165 -34.43 -1.17 -26.52
N GLN A 166 -33.82 0.00 -26.59
CA GLN A 166 -34.33 1.27 -26.02
C GLN A 166 -34.59 1.19 -24.51
N GLN A 167 -33.76 0.47 -23.76
CA GLN A 167 -33.85 0.28 -22.30
C GLN A 167 -32.62 0.83 -21.55
N VAL A 168 -31.90 1.80 -22.14
CA VAL A 168 -30.63 2.32 -21.60
C VAL A 168 -30.82 2.92 -20.21
N GLU A 169 -31.88 3.71 -19.97
CA GLU A 169 -32.13 4.37 -18.68
C GLU A 169 -32.28 3.36 -17.54
N ALA A 170 -33.16 2.37 -17.71
CA ALA A 170 -33.37 1.32 -16.70
C ALA A 170 -32.10 0.51 -16.42
N VAL A 171 -31.32 0.18 -17.46
CA VAL A 171 -30.06 -0.55 -17.30
C VAL A 171 -29.01 0.33 -16.62
N TYR A 172 -28.92 1.60 -16.97
CA TYR A 172 -28.02 2.58 -16.35
C TYR A 172 -28.29 2.70 -14.85
N ASP A 173 -29.56 2.88 -14.46
CA ASP A 173 -29.96 2.97 -13.06
C ASP A 173 -29.59 1.69 -12.29
N LEU A 174 -29.92 0.52 -12.83
CA LEU A 174 -29.66 -0.76 -12.17
C LEU A 174 -28.17 -1.09 -12.04
N LEU A 175 -27.37 -0.74 -13.06
CA LEU A 175 -25.92 -0.93 -13.02
C LEU A 175 -25.25 0.09 -12.09
N SER A 176 -25.72 1.34 -12.09
CA SER A 176 -25.15 2.41 -11.27
C SER A 176 -25.28 2.13 -9.77
N MET A 177 -26.39 1.52 -9.36
CA MET A 177 -26.62 1.05 -7.98
C MET A 177 -25.63 -0.05 -7.53
N ARG A 178 -25.01 -0.76 -8.47
CA ARG A 178 -24.06 -1.86 -8.19
C ARG A 178 -22.60 -1.43 -8.34
N GLN A 179 -22.37 -0.20 -8.73
CA GLN A 179 -21.02 0.32 -8.93
C GLN A 179 -20.41 0.75 -7.59
N VAL A 180 -19.29 0.14 -7.23
CA VAL A 180 -18.60 0.43 -5.96
C VAL A 180 -17.43 1.38 -6.15
N PHE A 181 -16.79 1.35 -7.31
CA PHE A 181 -15.47 1.92 -7.54
C PHE A 181 -15.45 3.24 -8.28
N THR A 182 -16.45 3.46 -9.11
CA THR A 182 -16.69 4.74 -9.76
C THR A 182 -18.03 5.25 -9.25
N VAL A 183 -18.17 6.54 -9.15
CA VAL A 183 -19.50 7.10 -8.96
C VAL A 183 -19.97 7.51 -10.35
N PRO A 184 -20.84 6.70 -11.00
CA PRO A 184 -21.40 7.10 -12.27
C PRO A 184 -22.17 8.42 -12.07
N PRO A 185 -22.17 9.32 -13.07
CA PRO A 185 -23.00 10.53 -13.00
C PRO A 185 -24.46 10.16 -12.75
N GLN A 186 -25.13 10.83 -11.82
CA GLN A 186 -26.56 10.63 -11.56
C GLN A 186 -27.23 11.99 -11.40
N LYS A 187 -28.47 12.13 -11.90
CA LYS A 187 -29.25 13.37 -11.72
C LYS A 187 -29.42 13.70 -10.23
N GLY A 188 -29.00 14.90 -9.84
CA GLY A 188 -29.14 15.39 -8.47
C GLY A 188 -28.13 14.81 -7.47
N PHE A 189 -27.14 14.03 -7.92
CA PHE A 189 -26.08 13.52 -7.06
C PHE A 189 -24.69 13.81 -7.65
N SER A 190 -23.96 14.71 -6.99
CA SER A 190 -22.57 15.01 -7.32
C SER A 190 -21.67 14.47 -6.21
N PRO A 191 -20.91 13.37 -6.43
CA PRO A 191 -19.92 12.94 -5.46
C PRO A 191 -18.88 14.05 -5.27
N GLY A 192 -18.56 14.37 -4.03
CA GLY A 192 -17.51 15.34 -3.74
C GLY A 192 -16.21 14.99 -4.47
N ARG A 193 -15.51 16.00 -5.01
CA ARG A 193 -14.26 15.86 -5.81
C ARG A 193 -13.18 15.00 -5.12
N PHE A 194 -13.22 14.90 -3.80
CA PHE A 194 -12.33 14.05 -3.02
C PHE A 194 -12.57 12.56 -3.26
N TRP A 195 -13.82 12.09 -3.20
CA TRP A 195 -14.17 10.67 -3.32
C TRP A 195 -13.89 10.12 -4.72
N THR A 196 -14.09 10.93 -5.76
CA THR A 196 -13.74 10.55 -7.14
C THR A 196 -12.23 10.41 -7.34
N LYS A 197 -11.41 11.20 -6.62
CA LYS A 197 -9.95 11.11 -6.64
C LYS A 197 -9.38 10.02 -5.73
N LEU A 198 -10.06 9.68 -4.64
CA LEU A 198 -9.57 8.72 -3.64
C LEU A 198 -9.30 7.36 -4.28
N HIS A 199 -10.25 6.82 -5.05
CA HIS A 199 -10.11 5.52 -5.71
C HIS A 199 -8.89 5.47 -6.66
N ARG A 200 -8.63 6.58 -7.36
CA ARG A 200 -7.44 6.74 -8.22
C ARG A 200 -6.15 6.72 -7.40
N ALA A 201 -6.14 7.36 -6.23
CA ALA A 201 -5.01 7.33 -5.32
C ALA A 201 -4.75 5.93 -4.76
N LEU A 202 -5.81 5.16 -4.46
CA LEU A 202 -5.67 3.79 -3.96
C LEU A 202 -5.02 2.85 -5.00
N LEU A 203 -5.24 3.06 -6.31
CA LEU A 203 -4.55 2.31 -7.37
C LEU A 203 -3.04 2.59 -7.44
N LEU A 204 -2.60 3.77 -6.99
CA LEU A 204 -1.19 4.18 -6.96
C LEU A 204 -0.45 3.68 -5.71
N LEU A 205 -1.18 3.20 -4.71
CA LEU A 205 -0.64 2.86 -3.40
C LEU A 205 0.43 1.74 -3.45
N PRO A 206 0.28 0.64 -4.20
CA PRO A 206 1.32 -0.38 -4.34
C PRO A 206 2.63 0.15 -4.93
N LEU A 207 2.52 1.05 -5.92
CA LEU A 207 3.66 1.69 -6.57
C LEU A 207 4.41 2.58 -5.58
N GLY A 208 3.68 3.39 -4.81
CA GLY A 208 4.26 4.24 -3.77
C GLY A 208 4.97 3.42 -2.68
N LEU A 209 4.33 2.35 -2.20
CA LEU A 209 4.93 1.49 -1.18
C LEU A 209 6.17 0.76 -1.69
N GLN A 210 6.12 0.13 -2.87
CA GLN A 210 7.29 -0.53 -3.44
C GLN A 210 8.43 0.47 -3.67
N PHE A 211 8.12 1.70 -4.10
CA PHE A 211 9.11 2.75 -4.25
C PHE A 211 9.79 3.10 -2.92
N PHE A 212 9.03 3.25 -1.83
CA PHE A 212 9.60 3.50 -0.50
C PHE A 212 10.47 2.35 0.01
N VAL A 213 10.02 1.11 -0.16
CA VAL A 213 10.81 -0.07 0.22
C VAL A 213 12.11 -0.11 -0.58
N PHE A 214 12.04 0.06 -1.90
CA PHE A 214 13.22 0.09 -2.76
C PHE A 214 14.19 1.23 -2.41
N LEU A 215 13.67 2.42 -2.09
CA LEU A 215 14.49 3.56 -1.68
C LEU A 215 15.22 3.29 -0.37
N ASN A 216 14.55 2.63 0.59
CA ASN A 216 15.18 2.20 1.83
C ASN A 216 16.29 1.17 1.57
N ASP A 217 16.03 0.15 0.75
CA ASP A 217 17.04 -0.86 0.37
C ASP A 217 18.25 -0.21 -0.33
N TRP A 218 18.00 0.81 -1.16
CA TRP A 218 19.06 1.58 -1.80
C TRP A 218 19.89 2.40 -0.80
N GLN A 219 19.24 3.01 0.21
CA GLN A 219 19.93 3.76 1.25
C GLN A 219 20.74 2.85 2.19
N THR A 220 20.30 1.61 2.40
CA THR A 220 20.97 0.65 3.30
C THR A 220 21.95 -0.29 2.58
N LYS A 221 22.15 -0.13 1.26
CA LYS A 221 22.99 -1.04 0.46
C LYS A 221 24.43 -1.17 0.94
N GLU A 222 25.01 -0.14 1.56
CA GLU A 222 26.38 -0.19 2.07
C GLU A 222 26.53 -1.24 3.18
N TYR A 223 25.54 -1.35 4.07
CA TYR A 223 25.48 -2.40 5.08
C TYR A 223 25.35 -3.79 4.44
N GLY A 224 24.50 -3.91 3.42
CA GLY A 224 24.32 -5.16 2.68
C GLY A 224 25.60 -5.61 1.98
N TRP A 225 26.31 -4.69 1.32
CA TRP A 225 27.59 -4.95 0.65
C TRP A 225 28.71 -5.38 1.60
N ALA A 226 28.72 -4.87 2.82
CA ALA A 226 29.66 -5.33 3.84
C ALA A 226 29.44 -6.81 4.24
N ILE A 227 28.21 -7.30 4.12
CA ILE A 227 27.82 -8.67 4.50
C ILE A 227 27.89 -9.64 3.32
N SER A 228 27.19 -9.32 2.21
CA SER A 228 27.10 -10.17 1.02
C SER A 228 26.81 -9.35 -0.25
N PRO A 229 27.85 -8.97 -1.03
CA PRO A 229 27.69 -8.16 -2.23
C PRO A 229 26.73 -8.74 -3.27
N ALA A 230 26.79 -10.06 -3.47
CA ALA A 230 25.99 -10.76 -4.47
C ALA A 230 24.50 -10.76 -4.11
N ASN A 231 24.15 -10.99 -2.84
CA ASN A 231 22.76 -10.99 -2.40
C ASN A 231 22.16 -9.58 -2.47
N THR A 232 22.90 -8.57 -2.01
CA THR A 232 22.47 -7.17 -2.10
C THR A 232 22.25 -6.74 -3.54
N LEU A 233 23.17 -7.09 -4.46
CA LEU A 233 22.99 -6.79 -5.88
C LEU A 233 21.73 -7.46 -6.44
N THR A 234 21.52 -8.73 -6.11
CA THR A 234 20.35 -9.50 -6.55
C THR A 234 19.05 -8.89 -6.04
N GLN A 235 18.97 -8.55 -4.75
CA GLN A 235 17.81 -7.89 -4.14
C GLN A 235 17.52 -6.53 -4.79
N LEU A 236 18.54 -5.71 -5.05
CA LEU A 236 18.35 -4.42 -5.72
C LEU A 236 17.85 -4.59 -7.15
N ILE A 237 18.39 -5.53 -7.93
CA ILE A 237 17.92 -5.80 -9.30
C ILE A 237 16.48 -6.32 -9.27
N ALA A 238 16.17 -7.26 -8.39
CA ALA A 238 14.82 -7.80 -8.23
C ALA A 238 13.82 -6.72 -7.81
N GLY A 239 14.17 -5.90 -6.81
CA GLY A 239 13.35 -4.78 -6.33
C GLY A 239 13.08 -3.75 -7.43
N ALA A 240 14.10 -3.38 -8.21
CA ALA A 240 13.95 -2.48 -9.35
C ALA A 240 13.06 -3.07 -10.45
N THR A 241 13.21 -4.38 -10.72
CA THR A 241 12.38 -5.10 -11.70
C THR A 241 10.92 -5.13 -11.27
N PHE A 242 10.64 -5.47 -10.01
CA PHE A 242 9.27 -5.46 -9.48
C PHE A 242 8.67 -4.05 -9.48
N LEU A 243 9.45 -3.03 -9.10
CA LEU A 243 9.00 -1.64 -9.15
C LEU A 243 8.59 -1.23 -10.57
N ALA A 244 9.40 -1.59 -11.58
CA ALA A 244 9.08 -1.32 -12.98
C ALA A 244 7.81 -2.07 -13.44
N LEU A 245 7.68 -3.36 -13.11
CA LEU A 245 6.50 -4.16 -13.43
C LEU A 245 5.22 -3.61 -12.79
N ILE A 246 5.29 -3.21 -11.52
CA ILE A 246 4.19 -2.55 -10.80
C ILE A 246 3.83 -1.25 -11.50
N GLY A 247 4.81 -0.40 -11.86
CA GLY A 247 4.55 0.83 -12.59
C GLY A 247 3.81 0.60 -13.91
N VAL A 248 4.25 -0.38 -14.70
CA VAL A 248 3.60 -0.77 -15.97
C VAL A 248 2.18 -1.29 -15.74
N LEU A 249 1.98 -2.18 -14.78
CA LEU A 249 0.67 -2.76 -14.47
C LEU A 249 -0.30 -1.70 -13.93
N THR A 250 0.15 -0.85 -13.01
CA THR A 250 -0.63 0.28 -12.47
C THR A 250 -1.05 1.21 -13.60
N PHE A 251 -0.15 1.55 -14.54
CA PHE A 251 -0.50 2.33 -15.73
C PHE A 251 -1.61 1.69 -16.55
N PHE A 252 -1.51 0.38 -16.82
CA PHE A 252 -2.54 -0.32 -17.58
C PHE A 252 -3.89 -0.43 -16.83
N CYS A 253 -3.88 -0.67 -15.52
CA CYS A 253 -5.08 -0.63 -14.69
C CYS A 253 -5.72 0.75 -14.74
N PHE A 254 -4.92 1.81 -14.59
CA PHE A 254 -5.38 3.20 -14.64
C PHE A 254 -5.98 3.55 -16.01
N ARG A 255 -5.35 3.13 -17.11
CA ARG A 255 -5.90 3.35 -18.46
C ARG A 255 -7.27 2.66 -18.63
N THR A 256 -7.41 1.40 -18.20
CA THR A 256 -8.69 0.70 -18.31
C THR A 256 -9.76 1.29 -17.40
N TRP A 257 -9.37 1.78 -16.24
CA TRP A 257 -10.25 2.56 -15.39
C TRP A 257 -10.76 3.83 -16.08
N LEU A 258 -9.89 4.60 -16.75
CA LEU A 258 -10.32 5.80 -17.47
C LEU A 258 -11.28 5.47 -18.62
N LEU A 259 -11.07 4.35 -19.31
CA LEU A 259 -12.02 3.87 -20.34
C LEU A 259 -13.37 3.50 -19.72
N TYR A 260 -13.34 2.89 -18.53
CA TYR A 260 -14.54 2.56 -17.77
C TYR A 260 -15.33 3.81 -17.36
N GLU A 261 -14.66 4.83 -16.82
CA GLU A 261 -15.29 6.12 -16.52
C GLU A 261 -15.81 6.82 -17.79
N ALA A 262 -15.08 6.74 -18.89
CA ALA A 262 -15.50 7.33 -20.17
C ALA A 262 -16.77 6.68 -20.72
N GLU A 263 -16.91 5.35 -20.57
CA GLU A 263 -18.14 4.64 -20.96
C GLU A 263 -19.34 5.13 -20.15
N TRP A 264 -19.20 5.24 -18.82
CA TRP A 264 -20.24 5.81 -17.96
C TRP A 264 -20.62 7.24 -18.35
N ALA A 265 -19.63 8.10 -18.57
CA ALA A 265 -19.86 9.48 -18.97
C ALA A 265 -20.56 9.58 -20.34
N HIS A 266 -20.18 8.72 -21.29
CA HIS A 266 -20.81 8.66 -22.61
C HIS A 266 -22.30 8.28 -22.50
N GLN A 267 -22.64 7.27 -21.68
CA GLN A 267 -24.04 6.88 -21.52
C GLN A 267 -24.87 7.92 -20.77
N ALA A 268 -24.29 8.57 -19.75
CA ALA A 268 -24.94 9.68 -19.06
C ALA A 268 -25.32 10.82 -20.03
N LEU A 269 -24.39 11.21 -20.92
CA LEU A 269 -24.64 12.23 -21.94
C LEU A 269 -25.78 11.84 -22.90
N ASN A 270 -25.83 10.57 -23.32
CA ASN A 270 -26.89 10.07 -24.20
C ASN A 270 -28.28 10.10 -23.54
N LEU A 271 -28.35 9.97 -22.21
CA LEU A 271 -29.57 10.07 -21.43
C LEU A 271 -29.95 11.53 -21.10
N GLY A 272 -29.20 12.51 -21.62
CA GLY A 272 -29.39 13.93 -21.30
C GLY A 272 -29.02 14.28 -19.86
N GLU A 273 -28.27 13.42 -19.17
CA GLU A 273 -27.72 13.70 -17.86
C GLU A 273 -26.48 14.56 -18.06
N GLN A 274 -26.66 15.88 -18.01
CA GLN A 274 -25.50 16.76 -17.91
C GLN A 274 -24.92 16.61 -16.50
N PRO A 275 -23.60 16.37 -16.36
CA PRO A 275 -22.96 16.39 -15.07
C PRO A 275 -23.15 17.80 -14.50
N ASP A 276 -23.87 17.88 -13.38
CA ASP A 276 -24.01 19.14 -12.66
C ASP A 276 -22.62 19.51 -12.14
N HIS A 277 -21.92 20.36 -12.91
CA HIS A 277 -20.66 20.96 -12.51
C HIS A 277 -20.98 21.98 -11.43
N GLY A 278 -21.38 21.48 -10.25
CA GLY A 278 -21.76 22.28 -9.11
C GLY A 278 -20.75 23.41 -8.95
N THR A 279 -21.25 24.64 -9.08
CA THR A 279 -20.51 25.90 -8.99
C THR A 279 -19.99 26.19 -7.58
N ASP A 280 -19.85 25.17 -6.76
CA ASP A 280 -19.49 25.29 -5.35
C ASP A 280 -17.99 25.10 -5.15
N ASP A 281 -17.26 26.18 -5.39
CA ASP A 281 -16.05 26.49 -4.63
C ASP A 281 -16.44 27.47 -3.51
N ALA A 282 -16.94 26.94 -2.38
CA ALA A 282 -17.05 27.67 -1.11
C ALA A 282 -17.10 26.72 0.10
N LEU A 283 -16.12 25.82 0.24
CA LEU A 283 -15.78 25.14 1.50
C LEU A 283 -14.26 24.99 1.62
#